data_AF-A0A952YR94-F1
#
_entry.id   AF-A0A952YR94-F1
#
_cell.length_a   1.000
_cell.length_b   1.000
_cell.length_c   1.000
_cell.angle_alpha   90.00
_cell.angle_beta   90.00
_cell.angle_gamma   90.00
#
_symmetry.space_group_name_H-M   'P 1'
#
loop_
_entity.id
_entity.type
_entity.pdbx_description
1 polymer ?
#
loop_
_entity_poly.entity_id
_entity_poly.type
_entity_poly.pdbx_seq_one_letter_code
_entity_poly.pdbx_strand_id
1 'polypeptide(L)'
;MTGGWSGTAGLGVVADVEGKRLRWAGDTLRADALTGRIEWPDLRAGRVAVRVDAEALRVAGRVFERASARVDGDVDAHTLRLDCSGPQAAARAAAHGALLRTGSGDWRWSASLDELVATAPVPVRLQSPATLSVDAHQVALGEAALEVDGGAVRIARLGWRDGALDTQGEASGLPVARWAERFAGAQALPGGARLEDLRLRGSWDLAGTSLRSPSGRLAFRLDAEGAAESRGEAELQAGPGRIDGSVDVRVPTLAFANRMIDPSGRSPVGCTSPARSAAPSSGRACRARSMAAISR
;
A
#
# COMPACT_ATOMS: atom_id res chain seq x y z
N MET A 1 -36.41 -3.62 -15.39
CA MET A 1 -36.55 -3.78 -13.93
C MET A 1 -38.02 -4.03 -13.64
N THR A 2 -38.40 -5.23 -13.22
CA THR A 2 -39.75 -5.54 -12.73
C THR A 2 -39.63 -5.86 -11.25
N GLY A 3 -40.03 -4.93 -10.39
CA GLY A 3 -40.10 -5.10 -8.94
C GLY A 3 -41.56 -5.08 -8.50
N GLY A 4 -42.09 -6.21 -8.03
CA GLY A 4 -43.41 -6.29 -7.41
C GLY A 4 -43.28 -6.09 -5.91
N TRP A 5 -44.06 -5.17 -5.34
CA TRP A 5 -44.11 -4.92 -3.90
C TRP A 5 -45.32 -5.67 -3.33
N SER A 6 -45.09 -6.70 -2.53
CA SER A 6 -46.12 -7.27 -1.66
C SER A 6 -45.74 -7.01 -0.21
N GLY A 7 -46.60 -6.26 0.50
CA GLY A 7 -46.40 -5.93 1.90
C GLY A 7 -46.38 -7.20 2.75
N THR A 8 -45.45 -7.25 3.70
CA THR A 8 -45.03 -8.39 4.57
C THR A 8 -44.05 -9.41 3.98
N ALA A 9 -43.72 -9.36 2.69
CA ALA A 9 -42.62 -10.14 2.14
C ALA A 9 -41.27 -9.51 2.50
N GLY A 10 -40.28 -10.33 2.85
CA GLY A 10 -38.89 -9.89 3.00
C GLY A 10 -38.46 -9.07 1.79
N LEU A 11 -37.72 -7.98 2.02
CA LEU A 11 -37.10 -7.24 0.92
C LEU A 11 -36.14 -8.21 0.24
N GLY A 12 -36.37 -8.52 -1.02
CA GLY A 12 -35.57 -9.43 -1.82
C GLY A 12 -35.17 -8.83 -3.15
N VAL A 13 -34.04 -9.27 -3.68
CA VAL A 13 -33.53 -8.89 -4.99
C VAL A 13 -33.26 -10.16 -5.78
N VAL A 14 -34.04 -10.39 -6.84
CA VAL A 14 -33.70 -11.34 -7.89
C VAL A 14 -33.59 -10.56 -9.19
N ALA A 15 -32.39 -10.49 -9.76
CA ALA A 15 -32.13 -9.67 -10.92
C ALA A 15 -31.00 -10.23 -11.76
N ASP A 16 -31.19 -10.24 -13.07
CA ASP A 16 -30.09 -10.23 -14.03
C ASP A 16 -29.69 -8.77 -14.28
N VAL A 17 -28.38 -8.52 -14.24
CA VAL A 17 -27.79 -7.20 -14.40
C VAL A 17 -27.00 -7.19 -15.70
N GLU A 18 -27.29 -6.23 -16.56
CA GLU A 18 -26.44 -5.86 -17.69
C GLU A 18 -26.33 -4.34 -17.71
N GLY A 19 -25.11 -3.83 -17.84
CA GLY A 19 -24.90 -2.40 -18.01
C GLY A 19 -23.62 -2.10 -18.77
N LYS A 20 -23.62 -0.96 -19.45
CA LYS A 20 -22.50 -0.50 -20.28
C LYS A 20 -22.15 0.94 -19.91
N ARG A 21 -20.86 1.25 -19.90
CA ARG A 21 -20.30 2.60 -19.59
C ARG A 21 -20.86 3.14 -18.27
N LEU A 22 -20.81 2.30 -17.25
CA LEU A 22 -21.37 2.58 -15.94
C LEU A 22 -20.43 3.48 -15.15
N ARG A 23 -21.03 4.33 -14.31
CA ARG A 23 -20.35 5.29 -13.46
C ARG A 23 -21.08 5.34 -12.12
N TRP A 24 -20.34 5.16 -11.03
CA TRP A 24 -20.89 5.18 -9.67
C TRP A 24 -20.02 5.99 -8.73
N ALA A 25 -20.59 6.35 -7.57
CA ALA A 25 -19.89 7.02 -6.47
C ALA A 25 -19.05 8.23 -6.93
N GLY A 26 -19.68 9.17 -7.64
CA GLY A 26 -19.01 10.40 -8.10
C GLY A 26 -17.83 10.14 -9.04
N ASP A 27 -17.97 9.20 -9.97
CA ASP A 27 -16.95 8.79 -10.96
C ASP A 27 -15.73 8.01 -10.43
N THR A 28 -15.70 7.66 -9.14
CA THR A 28 -14.61 6.87 -8.56
C THR A 28 -14.61 5.41 -9.01
N LEU A 29 -15.78 4.91 -9.41
CA LEU A 29 -15.98 3.58 -9.97
C LEU A 29 -16.55 3.72 -11.39
N ARG A 30 -15.87 3.13 -12.37
CA ARG A 30 -16.37 3.05 -13.75
C ARG A 30 -16.18 1.65 -14.31
N ALA A 31 -17.11 1.19 -15.13
CA ALA A 31 -16.96 -0.08 -15.86
C ALA A 31 -17.49 0.07 -17.29
N ASP A 32 -16.77 -0.45 -18.28
CA ASP A 32 -17.27 -0.39 -19.66
C ASP A 32 -18.38 -1.40 -19.88
N ALA A 33 -18.30 -2.55 -19.22
CA ALA A 33 -19.38 -3.53 -19.13
C ALA A 33 -19.46 -4.12 -17.71
N LEU A 34 -20.68 -4.40 -17.28
CA LEU A 34 -21.00 -5.15 -16.06
C LEU A 34 -22.11 -6.13 -16.41
N THR A 35 -21.91 -7.40 -16.12
CA THR A 35 -22.94 -8.43 -16.21
C THR A 35 -23.02 -9.19 -14.89
N GLY A 36 -24.18 -9.76 -14.60
CA GLY A 36 -24.30 -10.54 -13.38
C GLY A 36 -25.70 -11.03 -13.11
N ARG A 37 -25.79 -11.81 -12.05
CA ARG A 37 -27.03 -12.33 -11.49
C ARG A 37 -26.97 -12.20 -9.98
N ILE A 38 -28.04 -11.67 -9.41
CA ILE A 38 -28.24 -11.50 -7.98
C ILE A 38 -29.46 -12.33 -7.63
N GLU A 39 -29.30 -13.31 -6.75
CA GLU A 39 -30.38 -14.08 -6.13
C GLU A 39 -30.27 -13.90 -4.63
N TRP A 40 -31.11 -13.04 -4.10
CA TRP A 40 -31.19 -12.76 -2.68
C TRP A 40 -32.66 -12.53 -2.28
N PRO A 41 -33.45 -13.60 -2.11
CA PRO A 41 -34.91 -13.48 -1.97
C PRO A 41 -35.37 -12.81 -0.69
N ASP A 42 -34.56 -12.85 0.37
CA ASP A 42 -34.81 -12.14 1.62
C ASP A 42 -33.50 -11.62 2.21
N LEU A 43 -33.36 -10.29 2.29
CA LEU A 43 -32.21 -9.59 2.87
C LEU A 43 -31.99 -9.94 4.34
N ARG A 44 -33.00 -10.49 5.04
CA ARG A 44 -32.94 -10.82 6.47
C ARG A 44 -32.59 -12.26 6.76
N ALA A 45 -32.79 -13.17 5.82
CA ALA A 45 -32.61 -14.61 6.03
C ALA A 45 -32.52 -15.37 4.71
N GLY A 46 -31.86 -16.53 4.74
CA GLY A 46 -31.85 -17.49 3.64
C GLY A 46 -30.70 -17.30 2.66
N ARG A 47 -30.85 -17.92 1.49
CA ARG A 47 -29.74 -18.08 0.54
C ARG A 47 -29.42 -16.79 -0.21
N VAL A 48 -28.14 -16.47 -0.26
CA VAL A 48 -27.54 -15.45 -1.13
C VAL A 48 -26.70 -16.14 -2.20
N ALA A 49 -26.97 -15.82 -3.46
CA ALA A 49 -26.12 -16.18 -4.59
C ALA A 49 -25.94 -14.98 -5.51
N VAL A 50 -24.74 -14.42 -5.53
CA VAL A 50 -24.38 -13.28 -6.36
C VAL A 50 -23.24 -13.69 -7.26
N ARG A 51 -23.36 -13.37 -8.54
CA ARG A 51 -22.26 -13.43 -9.50
C ARG A 51 -22.25 -12.14 -10.28
N VAL A 52 -21.11 -11.46 -10.28
CA VAL A 52 -20.90 -10.23 -11.05
C VAL A 52 -19.58 -10.34 -11.78
N ASP A 53 -19.58 -10.00 -13.05
CA ASP A 53 -18.42 -9.93 -13.92
C ASP A 53 -18.36 -8.50 -14.50
N ALA A 54 -17.17 -7.89 -14.49
CA ALA A 54 -16.94 -6.52 -14.95
C ALA A 54 -15.75 -6.48 -15.92
N GLU A 55 -15.86 -5.65 -16.96
CA GLU A 55 -14.79 -5.41 -17.93
C GLU A 55 -14.35 -3.95 -17.91
N ALA A 56 -13.05 -3.74 -18.10
CA ALA A 56 -12.38 -2.45 -18.05
C ALA A 56 -12.80 -1.63 -16.80
N LEU A 57 -12.84 -2.31 -15.66
CA LEU A 57 -13.18 -1.71 -14.37
C LEU A 57 -12.09 -0.71 -13.96
N ARG A 58 -12.51 0.50 -13.61
CA ARG A 58 -11.65 1.53 -13.03
C ARG A 58 -12.07 1.82 -11.60
N VAL A 59 -11.15 1.64 -10.67
CA VAL A 59 -11.38 1.90 -9.23
C VAL A 59 -10.27 2.83 -8.74
N ALA A 60 -10.65 4.00 -8.23
CA ALA A 60 -9.69 4.97 -7.68
C ALA A 60 -8.49 5.27 -8.61
N GLY A 61 -8.74 5.32 -9.91
CA GLY A 61 -7.72 5.59 -10.94
C GLY A 61 -6.89 4.37 -11.39
N ARG A 62 -7.07 3.19 -10.78
CA ARG A 62 -6.48 1.92 -11.24
C ARG A 62 -7.37 1.26 -12.28
N VAL A 63 -6.77 0.68 -13.32
CA VAL A 63 -7.47 -0.05 -14.38
C VAL A 63 -7.31 -1.55 -14.18
N PHE A 64 -8.42 -2.25 -14.15
CA PHE A 64 -8.54 -3.69 -14.19
C PHE A 64 -9.22 -4.07 -15.50
N GLU A 65 -8.62 -4.98 -16.26
CA GLU A 65 -9.22 -5.45 -17.52
C GLU A 65 -10.46 -6.30 -17.24
N ARG A 66 -10.38 -7.13 -16.20
CA ARG A 66 -11.49 -7.95 -15.71
C ARG A 66 -11.54 -7.95 -14.20
N ALA A 67 -12.75 -7.99 -13.67
CA ALA A 67 -13.00 -8.31 -12.28
C ALA A 67 -14.22 -9.22 -12.20
N SER A 68 -14.19 -10.20 -11.31
CA SER A 68 -15.35 -11.02 -11.00
C SER A 68 -15.51 -11.13 -9.49
N ALA A 69 -16.76 -11.18 -9.05
CA ALA A 69 -17.13 -11.36 -7.66
C ALA A 69 -18.21 -12.44 -7.59
N ARG A 70 -18.03 -13.38 -6.67
CA ARG A 70 -19.02 -14.40 -6.36
C ARG A 70 -19.31 -14.42 -4.87
N VAL A 71 -20.58 -14.45 -4.52
CA VAL A 71 -21.06 -14.70 -3.16
C VAL A 71 -21.99 -15.91 -3.22
N ASP A 72 -21.82 -16.87 -2.31
CA ASP A 72 -22.66 -18.08 -2.24
C ASP A 72 -22.78 -18.55 -0.78
N GLY A 73 -24.00 -18.89 -0.36
CA GLY A 73 -24.30 -19.43 0.97
C GLY A 73 -25.56 -18.81 1.55
N ASP A 74 -25.68 -18.80 2.86
CA ASP A 74 -26.78 -18.13 3.57
C ASP A 74 -26.34 -16.73 4.05
N VAL A 75 -27.28 -15.82 4.26
CA VAL A 75 -26.99 -14.43 4.69
C VAL A 75 -26.10 -14.41 5.94
N ASP A 76 -26.32 -15.30 6.90
CA ASP A 76 -25.56 -15.46 8.13
C ASP A 76 -24.35 -16.40 8.01
N ALA A 77 -24.17 -17.06 6.86
CA ALA A 77 -23.03 -17.93 6.57
C ALA A 77 -22.80 -18.05 5.06
N HIS A 78 -22.06 -17.10 4.48
CA HIS A 78 -21.74 -17.09 3.05
C HIS A 78 -20.24 -16.98 2.81
N THR A 79 -19.86 -17.42 1.62
CA THR A 79 -18.50 -17.29 1.09
C THR A 79 -18.47 -16.21 0.03
N LEU A 80 -17.38 -15.47 -0.03
CA LEU A 80 -17.06 -14.47 -1.04
C LEU A 80 -15.77 -14.85 -1.74
N ARG A 81 -15.75 -14.75 -3.07
CA ARG A 81 -14.53 -14.78 -3.88
C ARG A 81 -14.49 -13.57 -4.80
N LEU A 82 -13.33 -12.96 -4.88
CA LEU A 82 -13.04 -11.84 -5.76
C LEU A 82 -11.79 -12.17 -6.56
N ASP A 83 -11.87 -11.97 -7.87
CA ASP A 83 -10.75 -12.06 -8.78
C ASP A 83 -10.68 -10.77 -9.59
N CYS A 84 -9.49 -10.20 -9.73
CA CYS A 84 -9.26 -9.08 -10.62
C CYS A 84 -7.95 -9.25 -11.37
N SER A 85 -7.93 -8.83 -12.63
CA SER A 85 -6.76 -8.96 -13.49
C SER A 85 -6.63 -7.75 -14.40
N GLY A 86 -5.41 -7.31 -14.60
CA GLY A 86 -5.05 -6.24 -15.51
C GLY A 86 -3.57 -5.87 -15.37
N PRO A 87 -3.09 -4.93 -16.19
CA PRO A 87 -1.67 -4.57 -16.23
C PRO A 87 -1.18 -3.91 -14.94
N GLN A 88 -2.08 -3.27 -14.19
CA GLN A 88 -1.75 -2.53 -12.97
C GLN A 88 -2.00 -3.32 -11.68
N ALA A 89 -2.74 -4.43 -11.77
CA ALA A 89 -3.12 -5.25 -10.63
C ALA A 89 -3.66 -6.60 -11.09
N ALA A 90 -3.18 -7.65 -10.45
CA ALA A 90 -3.75 -8.99 -10.55
C ALA A 90 -3.87 -9.51 -9.12
N ALA A 91 -5.09 -9.75 -8.66
CA ALA A 91 -5.35 -10.20 -7.30
C ALA A 91 -6.53 -11.16 -7.20
N ARG A 92 -6.45 -12.03 -6.20
CA ARG A 92 -7.51 -12.92 -5.75
C ARG A 92 -7.72 -12.70 -4.26
N ALA A 93 -8.96 -12.72 -3.82
CA ALA A 93 -9.33 -12.75 -2.42
C ALA A 93 -10.46 -13.74 -2.19
N ALA A 94 -10.43 -14.42 -1.04
CA ALA A 94 -11.52 -15.26 -0.57
C ALA A 94 -11.82 -14.96 0.89
N ALA A 95 -13.09 -14.94 1.24
CA ALA A 95 -13.56 -14.71 2.59
C ALA A 95 -14.79 -15.54 2.88
N HIS A 96 -15.10 -15.76 4.15
CA HIS A 96 -16.39 -16.22 4.60
C HIS A 96 -16.90 -15.35 5.73
N GLY A 97 -18.21 -15.17 5.82
CA GLY A 97 -18.78 -14.26 6.80
C GLY A 97 -20.29 -14.33 6.91
N ALA A 98 -20.79 -13.38 7.70
CA ALA A 98 -22.19 -13.22 8.04
C ALA A 98 -22.58 -11.76 7.86
N LEU A 99 -23.76 -11.52 7.32
CA LEU A 99 -24.37 -10.20 7.32
C LEU A 99 -25.27 -10.08 8.54
N LEU A 100 -24.87 -9.20 9.46
CA LEU A 100 -25.49 -9.03 10.76
C LEU A 100 -26.22 -7.70 10.83
N ARG A 101 -27.35 -7.68 11.55
CA ARG A 101 -27.98 -6.42 11.95
C ARG A 101 -27.33 -5.89 13.21
N THR A 102 -26.93 -4.64 13.16
CA THR A 102 -26.42 -3.90 14.31
C THR A 102 -27.59 -3.39 15.17
N GLY A 103 -27.29 -3.02 16.43
CA GLY A 103 -28.28 -2.50 17.35
C GLY A 103 -28.96 -1.20 16.88
N SER A 104 -28.37 -0.45 15.95
CA SER A 104 -28.93 0.79 15.40
C SER A 104 -29.98 0.57 14.31
N GLY A 105 -30.04 -0.60 13.67
CA GLY A 105 -30.76 -0.71 12.41
C GLY A 105 -29.92 -1.30 11.29
N ASP A 106 -28.65 -0.88 11.25
CA ASP A 106 -27.79 -0.98 10.08
C ASP A 106 -27.24 -2.37 9.86
N TRP A 107 -26.77 -2.61 8.64
CA TRP A 107 -26.13 -3.85 8.25
C TRP A 107 -24.62 -3.77 8.43
N ARG A 108 -24.05 -4.83 9.00
CA ARG A 108 -22.61 -5.05 9.08
C ARG A 108 -22.27 -6.42 8.55
N TRP A 109 -21.38 -6.47 7.59
CA TRP A 109 -20.74 -7.71 7.19
C TRP A 109 -19.55 -7.99 8.10
N SER A 110 -19.55 -9.15 8.76
CA SER A 110 -18.47 -9.63 9.61
C SER A 110 -17.91 -10.90 9.00
N ALA A 111 -16.61 -10.94 8.71
CA ALA A 111 -15.98 -11.99 7.92
C ALA A 111 -14.58 -12.35 8.41
N SER A 112 -14.12 -13.51 7.96
CA SER A 112 -12.72 -13.94 7.93
C SER A 112 -12.25 -13.87 6.48
N LEU A 113 -11.21 -13.08 6.22
CA LEU A 113 -10.47 -13.07 4.97
C LEU A 113 -9.50 -14.25 4.99
N ASP A 114 -9.77 -15.29 4.23
CA ASP A 114 -9.02 -16.55 4.24
C ASP A 114 -7.85 -16.52 3.25
N GLU A 115 -8.03 -15.80 2.14
CA GLU A 115 -7.04 -15.65 1.09
C GLU A 115 -6.99 -14.20 0.63
N LEU A 116 -5.77 -13.69 0.46
CA LEU A 116 -5.49 -12.52 -0.35
C LEU A 116 -4.15 -12.75 -1.03
N VAL A 117 -4.16 -12.79 -2.34
CA VAL A 117 -2.96 -12.89 -3.17
C VAL A 117 -3.02 -11.80 -4.21
N ALA A 118 -2.01 -10.94 -4.28
CA ALA A 118 -1.79 -10.03 -5.39
C ALA A 118 -0.43 -10.33 -6.01
N THR A 119 -0.33 -10.36 -7.34
CA THR A 119 0.94 -10.64 -8.04
C THR A 119 1.53 -9.42 -8.73
N ALA A 120 0.74 -8.34 -8.86
CA ALA A 120 1.17 -7.07 -9.46
C ALA A 120 0.57 -5.87 -8.71
N PRO A 121 1.29 -4.74 -8.62
CA PRO A 121 2.66 -4.52 -9.11
C PRO A 121 3.73 -5.10 -8.17
N VAL A 122 3.35 -5.48 -6.95
CA VAL A 122 4.21 -6.11 -5.94
C VAL A 122 3.49 -7.37 -5.45
N PRO A 123 4.17 -8.52 -5.36
CA PRO A 123 3.61 -9.71 -4.77
C PRO A 123 3.18 -9.47 -3.32
N VAL A 124 1.92 -9.72 -3.00
CA VAL A 124 1.36 -9.67 -1.65
C VAL A 124 0.64 -10.97 -1.39
N ARG A 125 0.84 -11.58 -0.21
CA ARG A 125 0.12 -12.77 0.21
C ARG A 125 -0.25 -12.69 1.69
N LEU A 126 -1.51 -12.96 2.00
CA LEU A 126 -1.97 -13.21 3.36
C LEU A 126 -1.44 -14.55 3.86
N GLN A 127 -0.82 -14.54 5.05
CA GLN A 127 -0.16 -15.70 5.64
C GLN A 127 -1.08 -16.48 6.59
N SER A 128 -2.12 -15.83 7.12
CA SER A 128 -3.12 -16.42 8.00
C SER A 128 -4.45 -15.69 7.84
N PRO A 129 -5.60 -16.35 8.08
CA PRO A 129 -6.88 -15.68 8.01
C PRO A 129 -6.95 -14.41 8.89
N ALA A 130 -7.59 -13.36 8.39
CA ALA A 130 -7.68 -12.07 9.06
C ALA A 130 -9.14 -11.61 9.19
N THR A 131 -9.53 -11.08 10.35
CA THR A 131 -10.91 -10.62 10.55
C THR A 131 -11.18 -9.34 9.76
N LEU A 132 -12.30 -9.29 9.06
CA LEU A 132 -12.77 -8.15 8.28
C LEU A 132 -14.19 -7.77 8.72
N SER A 133 -14.43 -6.49 8.97
CA SER A 133 -15.75 -5.94 9.23
C SER A 133 -16.03 -4.79 8.28
N VAL A 134 -17.18 -4.80 7.62
CA VAL A 134 -17.60 -3.74 6.69
C VAL A 134 -19.05 -3.34 7.01
N ASP A 135 -19.28 -2.06 7.20
CA ASP A 135 -20.61 -1.46 7.22
C ASP A 135 -20.65 -0.21 6.32
N ALA A 136 -21.75 0.54 6.33
CA ALA A 136 -21.93 1.68 5.43
C ALA A 136 -20.90 2.80 5.66
N HIS A 137 -20.32 2.88 6.85
CA HIS A 137 -19.44 3.97 7.27
C HIS A 137 -18.01 3.51 7.53
N GLN A 138 -17.83 2.22 7.83
CA GLN A 138 -16.58 1.68 8.30
C GLN A 138 -16.13 0.43 7.53
N VAL A 139 -14.82 0.37 7.28
CA VAL A 139 -14.08 -0.85 6.98
C VAL A 139 -13.05 -1.05 8.09
N ALA A 140 -12.98 -2.24 8.69
CA ALA A 140 -11.95 -2.59 9.65
C ALA A 140 -11.37 -3.96 9.34
N LEU A 141 -10.04 -4.02 9.26
CA LEU A 141 -9.25 -5.23 9.22
C LEU A 141 -8.57 -5.38 10.59
N GLY A 142 -8.72 -6.54 11.20
CA GLY A 142 -8.04 -6.90 12.44
C GLY A 142 -6.57 -7.21 12.21
N GLU A 143 -6.00 -8.06 13.06
CA GLU A 143 -4.62 -8.50 12.86
C GLU A 143 -4.48 -9.26 11.53
N ALA A 144 -3.47 -8.88 10.74
CA ALA A 144 -3.16 -9.55 9.48
C ALA A 144 -1.65 -9.68 9.30
N ALA A 145 -1.19 -10.89 8.99
CA ALA A 145 0.18 -11.15 8.59
C ALA A 145 0.26 -11.27 7.06
N LEU A 146 1.03 -10.40 6.44
CA LEU A 146 1.22 -10.33 5.00
C LEU A 146 2.69 -10.58 4.67
N GLU A 147 2.94 -11.33 3.61
CA GLU A 147 4.23 -11.31 2.92
C GLU A 147 4.13 -10.36 1.75
N VAL A 148 5.09 -9.45 1.63
CA VAL A 148 5.14 -8.41 0.62
C VAL A 148 6.51 -8.44 -0.04
N ASP A 149 6.56 -8.94 -1.27
CA ASP A 149 7.78 -9.08 -2.08
C ASP A 149 8.94 -9.81 -1.36
N GLY A 150 8.60 -10.82 -0.55
CA GLY A 150 9.55 -11.59 0.27
C GLY A 150 9.92 -10.94 1.61
N GLY A 151 9.43 -9.72 1.91
CA GLY A 151 9.43 -9.16 3.26
C GLY A 151 8.14 -9.50 4.01
N ALA A 152 8.09 -9.16 5.30
CA ALA A 152 6.92 -9.36 6.14
C ALA A 152 6.31 -8.03 6.56
N VAL A 153 4.98 -7.97 6.61
CA VAL A 153 4.19 -6.85 7.11
C VAL A 153 3.14 -7.41 8.05
N ARG A 154 3.11 -6.94 9.30
CA ARG A 154 2.05 -7.25 10.26
C ARG A 154 1.21 -6.01 10.49
N ILE A 155 -0.06 -6.11 10.17
CA ILE A 155 -1.06 -5.11 10.51
C ILE A 155 -1.60 -5.52 11.88
N ALA A 156 -1.45 -4.66 12.88
CA ALA A 156 -2.08 -4.83 14.18
C ALA A 156 -3.52 -4.29 14.16
N ARG A 157 -3.73 -3.20 13.43
CA ARG A 157 -5.03 -2.57 13.25
C ARG A 157 -5.07 -1.80 11.93
N LEU A 158 -6.18 -1.90 11.22
CA LEU A 158 -6.50 -1.01 10.11
C LEU A 158 -8.00 -0.70 10.14
N GLY A 159 -8.34 0.56 10.33
CA GLY A 159 -9.69 1.08 10.33
C GLY A 159 -9.80 2.26 9.38
N TRP A 160 -10.87 2.28 8.60
CA TRP A 160 -11.28 3.42 7.81
C TRP A 160 -12.75 3.71 8.13
N ARG A 161 -13.06 4.90 8.65
CA ARG A 161 -14.42 5.30 9.03
C ARG A 161 -14.71 6.72 8.55
N ASP A 162 -15.72 6.90 7.72
CA ASP A 162 -16.17 8.22 7.24
C ASP A 162 -15.01 9.10 6.73
N GLY A 163 -14.07 8.48 6.01
CA GLY A 163 -12.85 9.16 5.53
C GLY A 163 -11.67 9.10 6.49
N ALA A 164 -11.89 8.98 7.80
CA ALA A 164 -10.85 8.91 8.84
C ALA A 164 -10.12 7.56 8.85
N LEU A 165 -8.80 7.62 8.92
CA LEU A 165 -7.90 6.46 8.94
C LEU A 165 -7.37 6.22 10.35
N ASP A 166 -7.23 4.97 10.74
CA ASP A 166 -6.45 4.50 11.89
C ASP A 166 -5.70 3.23 11.47
N THR A 167 -4.37 3.22 11.55
CA THR A 167 -3.57 2.07 11.17
C THR A 167 -2.32 1.95 12.03
N GLN A 168 -2.05 0.72 12.45
CA GLN A 168 -0.89 0.37 13.25
C GLN A 168 -0.30 -0.95 12.74
N GLY A 169 1.02 -1.03 12.71
CA GLY A 169 1.69 -2.26 12.33
C GLY A 169 3.21 -2.15 12.27
N GLU A 170 3.81 -3.20 11.76
CA GLU A 170 5.25 -3.32 11.58
C GLU A 170 5.59 -3.99 10.24
N ALA A 171 6.79 -3.69 9.75
CA ALA A 171 7.34 -4.27 8.56
C ALA A 171 8.79 -4.69 8.80
N SER A 172 9.21 -5.76 8.13
CA SER A 172 10.58 -6.26 8.22
C SER A 172 11.04 -6.85 6.90
N GLY A 173 12.27 -6.53 6.48
CA GLY A 173 12.89 -7.13 5.31
C GLY A 173 12.31 -6.66 3.96
N LEU A 174 11.59 -5.54 3.93
CA LEU A 174 11.00 -5.02 2.69
C LEU A 174 12.11 -4.58 1.70
N PRO A 175 12.10 -5.05 0.43
CA PRO A 175 13.17 -4.78 -0.53
C PRO A 175 12.99 -3.41 -1.20
N VAL A 176 13.24 -2.34 -0.47
CA VAL A 176 12.94 -0.97 -0.94
C VAL A 176 13.74 -0.54 -2.16
N ALA A 177 14.95 -1.07 -2.37
CA ALA A 177 15.72 -0.81 -3.60
C ALA A 177 14.99 -1.33 -4.85
N ARG A 178 14.44 -2.55 -4.79
CA ARG A 178 13.64 -3.13 -5.86
C ARG A 178 12.37 -2.34 -6.13
N TRP A 179 11.75 -1.81 -5.09
CA TRP A 179 10.58 -0.94 -5.25
C TRP A 179 10.95 0.40 -5.87
N ALA A 180 12.07 1.01 -5.45
CA ALA A 180 12.56 2.24 -6.02
C ALA A 180 12.84 2.09 -7.52
N GLU A 181 13.52 1.02 -7.95
CA GLU A 181 13.73 0.75 -9.37
C GLU A 181 12.40 0.55 -10.12
N ARG A 182 11.49 -0.26 -9.57
CA ARG A 182 10.19 -0.57 -10.19
C ARG A 182 9.32 0.68 -10.39
N PHE A 183 9.31 1.60 -9.44
CA PHE A 183 8.36 2.72 -9.42
C PHE A 183 8.97 4.08 -9.80
N ALA A 184 10.26 4.28 -9.58
CA ALA A 184 10.97 5.52 -9.88
C ALA A 184 12.10 5.35 -10.92
N GLY A 185 12.33 4.12 -11.42
CA GLY A 185 13.33 3.79 -12.43
C GLY A 185 14.74 3.60 -11.86
N ALA A 186 15.66 3.13 -12.70
CA ALA A 186 17.04 2.81 -12.29
C ALA A 186 17.83 3.99 -11.71
N GLN A 187 17.43 5.23 -12.00
CA GLN A 187 18.08 6.46 -11.51
C GLN A 187 17.67 6.82 -10.06
N ALA A 188 16.67 6.14 -9.49
CA ALA A 188 16.19 6.41 -8.14
C ALA A 188 17.12 5.89 -7.03
N LEU A 189 18.10 5.03 -7.38
CA LEU A 189 19.04 4.47 -6.43
C LEU A 189 20.25 5.40 -6.24
N PRO A 190 20.60 5.78 -4.99
CA PRO A 190 21.79 6.57 -4.75
C PRO A 190 23.07 5.76 -5.06
N GLY A 191 23.94 6.32 -5.89
CA GLY A 191 25.38 6.03 -5.91
C GLY A 191 25.82 4.57 -6.05
N GLY A 192 25.22 3.79 -6.95
CA GLY A 192 25.70 2.43 -7.25
C GLY A 192 25.39 1.38 -6.19
N ALA A 193 24.42 1.64 -5.30
CA ALA A 193 23.80 0.61 -4.47
C ALA A 193 23.25 -0.52 -5.37
N ARG A 194 23.56 -1.78 -5.04
CA ARG A 194 22.95 -2.91 -5.75
C ARG A 194 21.54 -3.14 -5.23
N LEU A 195 20.70 -3.63 -6.13
CA LEU A 195 19.26 -3.80 -5.94
C LEU A 195 18.87 -4.74 -4.80
N GLU A 196 19.77 -5.64 -4.43
CA GLU A 196 19.56 -6.70 -3.45
C GLU A 196 19.79 -6.27 -2.00
N ASP A 197 20.38 -5.09 -1.78
CA ASP A 197 21.05 -4.81 -0.50
C ASP A 197 20.19 -4.00 0.48
N LEU A 198 19.17 -3.26 0.03
CA LEU A 198 18.42 -2.35 0.90
C LEU A 198 17.15 -2.99 1.45
N ARG A 199 17.18 -3.31 2.74
CA ARG A 199 16.06 -3.85 3.51
C ARG A 199 15.51 -2.81 4.47
N LEU A 200 14.20 -2.57 4.39
CA LEU A 200 13.49 -1.72 5.34
C LEU A 200 12.85 -2.58 6.42
N ARG A 201 13.02 -2.13 7.66
CA ARG A 201 12.26 -2.57 8.83
C ARG A 201 11.69 -1.36 9.55
N GLY A 202 10.60 -1.53 10.27
CA GLY A 202 10.04 -0.44 11.05
C GLY A 202 8.66 -0.71 11.59
N SER A 203 8.11 0.29 12.25
CA SER A 203 6.75 0.30 12.79
C SER A 203 6.07 1.62 12.49
N TRP A 204 4.75 1.58 12.45
CA TRP A 204 3.92 2.75 12.29
C TRP A 204 2.72 2.70 13.24
N ASP A 205 2.27 3.89 13.61
CA ASP A 205 1.03 4.13 14.34
C ASP A 205 0.49 5.48 13.83
N LEU A 206 -0.48 5.43 12.94
CA LEU A 206 -1.01 6.57 12.20
C LEU A 206 -2.52 6.66 12.36
N ALA A 207 -3.02 7.86 12.65
CA ALA A 207 -4.44 8.18 12.62
C ALA A 207 -4.67 9.55 11.95
N GLY A 208 -5.83 9.75 11.33
CA GLY A 208 -6.16 11.02 10.71
C GLY A 208 -7.61 11.11 10.28
N THR A 209 -8.09 12.34 10.04
CA THR A 209 -9.46 12.59 9.57
C THR A 209 -9.64 12.34 8.06
N SER A 210 -8.54 12.13 7.33
CA SER A 210 -8.54 11.72 5.93
C SER A 210 -7.30 10.90 5.58
N LEU A 211 -7.38 10.10 4.51
CA LEU A 211 -6.23 9.41 3.91
C LEU A 211 -5.11 10.36 3.46
N ARG A 212 -5.41 11.65 3.26
CA ARG A 212 -4.45 12.66 2.79
C ARG A 212 -3.78 13.43 3.93
N SER A 213 -4.23 13.24 5.17
CA SER A 213 -3.70 13.95 6.33
C SER A 213 -3.57 13.02 7.54
N PRO A 214 -2.81 11.92 7.42
CA PRO A 214 -2.48 11.10 8.57
C PRO A 214 -1.54 11.86 9.52
N SER A 215 -1.61 11.51 10.80
CA SER A 215 -0.77 12.01 11.87
C SER A 215 -0.37 10.84 12.77
N GLY A 216 0.80 10.89 13.37
CA GLY A 216 1.29 9.81 14.22
C GLY A 216 2.77 9.53 14.04
N ARG A 217 3.22 8.35 14.44
CA ARG A 217 4.62 7.98 14.51
C ARG A 217 5.01 6.94 13.48
N LEU A 218 6.22 7.10 12.98
CA LEU A 218 6.86 6.21 12.04
C LEU A 218 8.31 6.02 12.52
N ALA A 219 8.70 4.77 12.75
CA ALA A 219 10.07 4.44 13.11
C ALA A 219 10.59 3.43 12.08
N PHE A 220 11.58 3.84 11.29
CA PHE A 220 12.12 3.06 10.20
C PHE A 220 13.62 2.90 10.33
N ARG A 221 14.10 1.74 9.90
CA ARG A 221 15.51 1.45 9.75
C ARG A 221 15.75 0.80 8.40
N LEU A 222 16.76 1.31 7.72
CA LEU A 222 17.26 0.84 6.45
C LEU A 222 18.60 0.16 6.68
N ASP A 223 18.63 -1.13 6.39
CA ASP A 223 19.83 -1.95 6.44
C ASP A 223 20.33 -2.17 5.02
N ALA A 224 21.60 -1.82 4.75
CA ALA A 224 22.31 -2.18 3.53
C ALA A 224 23.19 -3.42 3.79
N GLU A 225 22.86 -4.55 3.17
CA GLU A 225 23.68 -5.76 3.21
C GLU A 225 24.81 -5.67 2.16
N GLY A 226 26.09 -5.83 2.53
CA GLY A 226 27.20 -5.81 1.58
C GLY A 226 28.51 -5.18 2.09
N ALA A 227 29.49 -5.02 1.21
CA ALA A 227 30.88 -4.61 1.52
C ALA A 227 31.04 -3.20 2.13
N ALA A 228 29.95 -2.44 2.20
CA ALA A 228 29.88 -1.15 2.86
C ALA A 228 28.62 -1.16 3.73
N GLU A 229 28.70 -1.78 4.91
CA GLU A 229 27.63 -1.81 5.93
C GLU A 229 27.14 -0.39 6.22
N SER A 230 26.11 0.03 5.49
CA SER A 230 25.50 1.34 5.61
C SER A 230 24.19 1.14 6.33
N ARG A 231 23.97 1.93 7.38
CA ARG A 231 22.74 1.88 8.17
C ARG A 231 22.11 3.26 8.20
N GLY A 232 20.82 3.31 7.91
CA GLY A 232 20.00 4.50 8.07
C GLY A 232 18.93 4.23 9.12
N GLU A 233 18.75 5.13 10.05
CA GLU A 233 17.63 5.11 11.01
C GLU A 233 16.87 6.41 10.89
N ALA A 234 15.54 6.33 10.89
CA ALA A 234 14.65 7.47 10.77
C ALA A 234 13.51 7.34 11.76
N GLU A 235 13.38 8.34 12.64
CA GLU A 235 12.21 8.51 13.48
C GLU A 235 11.46 9.74 12.99
N LEU A 236 10.24 9.53 12.51
CA LEU A 236 9.42 10.56 11.89
C LEU A 236 8.08 10.68 12.63
N GLN A 237 7.70 11.93 12.89
CA GLN A 237 6.38 12.33 13.35
C GLN A 237 5.64 12.95 12.17
N ALA A 238 4.54 12.31 11.78
CA ALA A 238 3.60 12.87 10.81
C ALA A 238 2.61 13.78 11.54
N GLY A 239 2.38 14.96 10.97
CA GLY A 239 1.31 15.88 11.32
C GLY A 239 0.56 16.34 10.06
N PRO A 240 -0.54 17.11 10.21
CA PRO A 240 -1.30 17.60 9.06
C PRO A 240 -0.42 18.43 8.11
N GLY A 241 -0.13 17.88 6.94
CA GLY A 241 0.70 18.53 5.92
C GLY A 241 2.18 18.70 6.28
N ARG A 242 2.67 18.05 7.35
CA ARG A 242 4.05 18.17 7.82
C ARG A 242 4.60 16.82 8.26
N ILE A 243 5.87 16.58 7.99
CA ILE A 243 6.63 15.45 8.55
C ILE A 243 7.86 16.05 9.22
N ASP A 244 8.02 15.78 10.51
CA ASP A 244 9.18 16.16 11.30
C ASP A 244 9.91 14.92 11.77
N GLY A 245 11.19 15.03 12.12
CA GLY A 245 11.92 13.89 12.66
C GLY A 245 13.42 14.02 12.59
N SER A 246 14.10 12.95 12.99
CA SER A 246 15.55 12.80 12.86
C SER A 246 15.87 11.63 11.94
N VAL A 247 16.88 11.82 11.09
CA VAL A 247 17.45 10.76 10.26
C VAL A 247 18.94 10.67 10.59
N ASP A 248 19.38 9.52 11.09
CA ASP A 248 20.79 9.18 11.28
C ASP A 248 21.23 8.29 10.11
N VAL A 249 22.30 8.69 9.41
CA VAL A 249 22.85 7.92 8.29
C VAL A 249 24.33 7.65 8.57
N ARG A 250 24.65 6.38 8.78
CA ARG A 250 26.03 5.92 8.92
C ARG A 250 26.53 5.42 7.59
N VAL A 251 27.42 6.21 6.98
CA VAL A 251 28.14 5.85 5.76
C VAL A 251 29.56 5.41 6.14
N PRO A 252 29.96 4.16 5.89
CA PRO A 252 31.32 3.72 6.17
C PRO A 252 32.30 4.44 5.21
N THR A 253 33.20 5.23 5.80
CA THR A 253 34.09 6.17 5.11
C THR A 253 35.16 5.51 4.23
N LEU A 254 35.45 4.22 4.43
CA LEU A 254 36.56 3.54 3.73
C LEU A 254 36.18 2.98 2.35
N ALA A 255 34.91 2.67 2.08
CA ALA A 255 34.46 2.22 0.76
C ALA A 255 34.42 3.36 -0.28
N PHE A 256 34.22 4.61 0.18
CA PHE A 256 34.23 5.79 -0.67
C PHE A 256 35.65 6.22 -1.05
N ALA A 257 36.61 6.09 -0.12
CA ALA A 257 38.01 6.47 -0.34
C ALA A 257 38.73 5.56 -1.37
N ASN A 258 38.52 4.24 -1.30
CA ASN A 258 39.17 3.31 -2.23
C ASN A 258 38.56 3.33 -3.65
N ARG A 259 37.37 3.92 -3.84
CA ARG A 259 36.72 3.99 -5.16
C ARG A 259 37.06 5.25 -5.95
N MET A 260 37.58 6.29 -5.29
CA MET A 260 38.16 7.46 -5.96
C MET A 260 39.63 7.26 -6.36
N ILE A 261 40.27 6.18 -5.91
CA ILE A 261 41.63 5.82 -6.30
C ILE A 261 41.52 4.76 -7.40
N ASP A 262 41.63 5.20 -8.65
CA ASP A 262 41.85 4.31 -9.78
C ASP A 262 43.08 3.41 -9.52
N PRO A 263 42.99 2.06 -9.66
CA PRO A 263 44.13 1.16 -9.54
C PRO A 263 45.24 1.42 -10.58
N SER A 264 44.98 2.23 -11.61
CA SER A 264 45.95 2.49 -12.68
C SER A 264 47.03 3.53 -12.34
N GLY A 265 46.95 4.20 -11.18
CA GLY A 265 48.01 5.11 -10.73
C GLY A 265 48.34 6.27 -11.68
N ARG A 266 47.45 6.61 -12.63
CA ARG A 266 47.65 7.77 -13.50
C ARG A 266 46.97 9.00 -12.93
N SER A 267 47.74 9.74 -12.15
CA SER A 267 47.46 11.15 -11.88
C SER A 267 47.31 11.91 -13.21
N PRO A 268 46.26 12.72 -13.42
CA PRO A 268 46.23 13.68 -14.52
C PRO A 268 47.10 14.88 -14.11
N VAL A 269 48.42 14.76 -14.28
CA VAL A 269 49.32 15.93 -14.22
C VAL A 269 49.54 16.40 -15.65
N GLY A 270 48.88 17.48 -16.01
CA GLY A 270 49.11 18.24 -17.22
C GLY A 270 48.86 19.72 -16.95
N CYS A 271 49.63 20.32 -16.04
CA CYS A 271 49.72 21.76 -15.87
C CYS A 271 51.18 22.11 -15.51
N THR A 272 51.94 22.45 -16.54
CA THR A 272 53.25 23.07 -16.44
C THR A 272 53.10 24.57 -16.24
N SER A 273 53.54 25.10 -15.10
CA SER A 273 54.24 26.40 -15.03
C SER A 273 54.82 26.71 -13.64
N PRO A 274 55.84 27.59 -13.55
CA PRO A 274 56.87 27.48 -12.51
C PRO A 274 56.69 28.44 -11.31
N ALA A 275 57.27 27.98 -10.19
CA ALA A 275 57.95 28.72 -9.12
C ALA A 275 57.32 29.98 -8.49
N ARG A 276 56.94 29.90 -7.19
CA ARG A 276 57.64 30.55 -6.05
C ARG A 276 56.85 30.45 -4.72
N SER A 277 57.56 30.02 -3.67
CA SER A 277 57.63 30.59 -2.31
C SER A 277 56.38 30.75 -1.40
N ALA A 278 56.50 30.11 -0.23
CA ALA A 278 56.09 30.53 1.14
C ALA A 278 54.77 30.01 1.77
N ALA A 279 54.96 29.11 2.76
CA ALA A 279 54.40 29.04 4.14
C ALA A 279 52.87 29.10 4.44
N PRO A 280 52.41 28.50 5.57
CA PRO A 280 51.07 27.92 5.70
C PRO A 280 50.08 28.73 6.56
N SER A 281 48.76 28.57 6.34
CA SER A 281 47.77 28.89 7.38
C SER A 281 46.42 28.16 7.23
N SER A 282 45.99 27.59 8.37
CA SER A 282 44.63 27.37 8.87
C SER A 282 43.60 26.59 8.02
N GLY A 283 43.22 25.42 8.55
CA GLY A 283 42.01 24.70 8.17
C GLY A 283 40.73 25.44 8.59
N ARG A 284 39.72 25.42 7.72
CA ARG A 284 38.35 25.85 8.00
C ARG A 284 37.39 24.67 7.91
N ALA A 285 36.56 24.54 8.93
CA ALA A 285 35.39 23.67 8.96
C ALA A 285 34.28 24.23 8.05
N CYS A 286 33.68 23.37 7.21
CA CYS A 286 32.47 23.71 6.46
C CYS A 286 31.22 23.41 7.31
N ARG A 287 30.58 24.46 7.83
CA ARG A 287 29.16 24.44 8.24
C ARG A 287 28.30 24.79 7.02
N ALA A 288 27.44 23.88 6.58
CA ALA A 288 26.39 24.22 5.62
C ALA A 288 25.18 24.79 6.37
N ARG A 289 24.85 26.06 6.08
CA ARG A 289 23.63 26.73 6.54
C ARG A 289 22.45 26.33 5.66
N SER A 290 21.33 26.04 6.31
CA SER A 290 20.00 25.87 5.73
C SER A 290 19.56 27.12 4.96
N MET A 291 18.99 26.93 3.76
CA MET A 291 18.34 27.98 2.98
C MET A 291 16.84 27.71 2.92
N ALA A 292 16.08 28.77 3.23
CA ALA A 292 14.64 28.79 3.37
C ALA A 292 13.89 28.77 2.03
N ALA A 293 12.63 28.36 2.17
CA ALA A 293 11.48 28.41 1.28
C ALA A 293 11.51 29.42 0.10
N ILE A 294 11.01 28.95 -1.05
CA ILE A 294 10.29 29.78 -2.01
C ILE A 294 8.94 29.12 -2.29
N SER A 295 7.89 29.83 -1.90
CA SER A 295 6.48 29.58 -2.22
C SER A 295 6.16 29.90 -3.68
N ARG A 296 5.37 29.05 -4.33
CA ARG A 296 4.21 29.41 -5.17
C ARG A 296 3.20 28.29 -5.15
#